data_AF-A0A7V9H2R3-F1
#
_entry.id   AF-A0A7V9H2R3-F1
#
_cell.length_a   1.000
_cell.length_b   1.000
_cell.length_c   1.000
_cell.angle_alpha   90.00
_cell.angle_beta   90.00
_cell.angle_gamma   90.00
#
_symmetry.space_group_name_H-M   'P 1'
#
loop_
_entity.id
_entity.type
_entity.pdbx_description
1 polymer ?
#
loop_
_entity_poly.entity_id
_entity_poly.type
_entity_poly.pdbx_seq_one_letter_code
_entity_poly.pdbx_strand_id
1 'polypeptide(L)'
;MQEWRTPDASSEEAPALWYELGRAYAEAGGGGRRAWKLGLTVVCVAGALVLLSAPVFGTAWAGPFASVIPVAAGLVCGGGMFLRGRLRLRNRVSVVRRLLAGKGLDASRPARDGLGAYYDAQLVLLRSEYAYLLSRGARKSARLFEELFGFTPEDPFEVGPLSVLPDTEELRALRERWEGRISSRKEHGAQPPALGLREDAAYRVFPREMTVPAELSTRRAYLEISTRLLVERYGRGPGSVPEEARRRAERDRREYEALVRKSGPRL
;
A
#
# COMPACT_ATOMS: atom_id res chain seq x y z
N MET A 1 21.48 15.40 -13.43
CA MET A 1 20.05 15.38 -13.09
C MET A 1 19.39 14.57 -14.18
N GLN A 2 19.04 13.33 -13.89
CA GLN A 2 18.56 12.35 -14.88
C GLN A 2 17.03 12.41 -14.89
N GLU A 3 16.46 12.50 -16.10
CA GLU A 3 15.02 12.69 -16.32
C GLU A 3 14.29 11.39 -16.00
N TRP A 4 13.35 11.47 -15.05
CA TRP A 4 12.56 10.34 -14.57
C TRP A 4 11.74 9.74 -15.71
N ARG A 5 11.87 8.44 -15.96
CA ARG A 5 11.07 7.78 -17.00
C ARG A 5 9.62 7.65 -16.50
N THR A 6 8.77 8.53 -17.01
CA THR A 6 7.32 8.57 -16.82
C THR A 6 6.63 7.42 -17.57
N PRO A 7 5.43 6.99 -17.13
CA PRO A 7 4.59 6.07 -17.90
C PRO A 7 4.42 6.54 -19.35
N ASP A 8 4.33 5.60 -20.28
CA ASP A 8 4.20 5.88 -21.71
C ASP A 8 3.04 6.84 -21.99
N ALA A 9 3.34 8.00 -22.59
CA ALA A 9 2.47 9.18 -22.66
C ALA A 9 1.27 9.03 -23.61
N SER A 10 1.12 7.89 -24.28
CA SER A 10 0.11 7.66 -25.32
C SER A 10 -1.35 7.63 -24.82
N SER A 11 -1.57 7.70 -23.49
CA SER A 11 -2.80 8.27 -22.92
C SER A 11 -2.57 8.71 -21.47
N GLU A 12 -2.12 9.95 -21.23
CA GLU A 12 -1.87 10.51 -19.87
C GLU A 12 -3.02 10.29 -18.87
N GLU A 13 -4.25 10.18 -19.36
CA GLU A 13 -5.45 9.97 -18.54
C GLU A 13 -5.54 8.58 -17.89
N ALA A 14 -5.01 7.52 -18.52
CA ALA A 14 -5.14 6.16 -17.98
C ALA A 14 -4.29 5.94 -16.71
N PRO A 15 -3.00 6.31 -16.67
CA PRO A 15 -2.21 6.31 -15.44
C PRO A 15 -2.83 7.17 -14.34
N ALA A 16 -3.36 8.35 -14.67
CA ALA A 16 -4.00 9.24 -13.71
C ALA A 16 -5.21 8.58 -13.01
N LEU A 17 -6.04 7.86 -13.75
CA LEU A 17 -7.17 7.10 -13.20
C LEU A 17 -6.71 5.96 -12.28
N TRP A 18 -5.62 5.28 -12.64
CA TRP A 18 -5.00 4.27 -11.77
C TRP A 18 -4.53 4.88 -10.45
N TYR A 19 -3.88 6.04 -10.51
CA TYR A 19 -3.39 6.74 -9.33
C TYR A 19 -4.53 7.26 -8.46
N GLU A 20 -5.63 7.71 -9.07
CA GLU A 20 -6.83 8.06 -8.31
C GLU A 20 -7.41 6.85 -7.58
N LEU A 21 -7.46 5.69 -8.23
CA LEU A 21 -7.93 4.46 -7.60
C LEU A 21 -7.04 4.04 -6.43
N GLY A 22 -5.71 4.06 -6.64
CA GLY A 22 -4.73 3.78 -5.59
C GLY A 22 -4.81 4.77 -4.42
N ARG A 23 -5.06 6.06 -4.69
CA ARG A 23 -5.28 7.11 -3.68
C ARG A 23 -6.57 6.85 -2.89
N ALA A 24 -7.67 6.51 -3.55
CA ALA A 24 -8.93 6.19 -2.91
C ALA A 24 -8.80 4.98 -1.97
N TYR A 25 -8.06 3.94 -2.37
CA TYR A 25 -7.80 2.78 -1.50
C TYR A 25 -6.85 3.10 -0.34
N ALA A 26 -5.82 3.91 -0.55
CA ALA A 26 -4.95 4.37 0.53
C ALA A 26 -5.72 5.20 1.59
N GLU A 27 -6.59 6.12 1.16
CA GLU A 27 -7.45 6.91 2.05
C GLU A 27 -8.40 6.03 2.87
N ALA A 28 -8.93 4.98 2.25
CA ALA A 28 -9.85 4.05 2.90
C ALA A 28 -9.24 3.31 4.09
N GLY A 29 -7.93 3.00 4.05
CA GLY A 29 -7.22 2.34 5.14
C GLY A 29 -7.12 3.19 6.43
N GLY A 30 -7.22 4.52 6.33
CA GLY A 30 -7.08 5.44 7.47
C GLY A 30 -8.39 5.94 8.09
N GLY A 31 -9.53 5.78 7.41
CA GLY A 31 -10.81 6.37 7.81
C GLY A 31 -11.38 5.80 9.12
N GLY A 32 -11.19 4.50 9.37
CA GLY A 32 -11.72 3.81 10.56
C GLY A 32 -11.19 4.38 11.88
N ARG A 33 -9.90 4.72 11.93
CA ARG A 33 -9.28 5.28 13.15
C ARG A 33 -9.84 6.66 13.50
N ARG A 34 -10.14 7.50 12.51
CA ARG A 34 -10.74 8.83 12.75
C ARG A 34 -12.17 8.72 13.25
N ALA A 35 -12.97 7.86 12.62
CA ALA A 35 -14.35 7.60 13.03
C ALA A 35 -14.43 7.03 14.46
N TRP A 36 -13.52 6.12 14.81
CA TRP A 36 -13.42 5.58 16.16
C TRP A 36 -13.03 6.65 17.19
N LYS A 37 -12.01 7.47 16.90
CA LYS A 37 -11.61 8.59 17.78
C LYS A 37 -12.77 9.56 18.01
N LEU A 38 -13.49 9.93 16.95
CA LEU A 38 -14.65 10.82 17.04
C LEU A 38 -15.77 10.19 17.88
N GLY A 39 -16.09 8.92 17.64
CA GLY A 39 -17.08 8.19 18.44
C GLY A 39 -16.71 8.23 19.92
N LEU A 40 -15.46 7.90 20.27
CA LEU A 40 -14.96 7.94 21.64
C LEU A 40 -15.05 9.35 22.26
N THR A 41 -14.63 10.39 21.52
CA THR A 41 -14.73 11.78 21.99
C THR A 41 -16.19 12.16 22.29
N VAL A 42 -17.13 11.78 21.42
CA VAL A 42 -18.55 12.04 21.62
C VAL A 42 -19.09 11.30 22.84
N VAL A 43 -18.70 10.03 23.06
CA VAL A 43 -19.06 9.29 24.29
C VAL A 43 -18.59 10.06 25.53
N CYS A 44 -17.33 10.51 25.55
CA CYS A 44 -16.78 11.23 26.71
C CYS A 44 -17.49 12.57 26.95
N VAL A 45 -17.71 13.37 25.91
CA VAL A 45 -18.38 14.68 26.02
C VAL A 45 -19.83 14.50 26.45
N ALA A 46 -20.58 13.59 25.81
CA ALA A 46 -21.97 13.32 26.19
C ALA A 46 -22.08 12.78 27.62
N GLY A 47 -21.16 11.88 28.03
CA GLY A 47 -21.10 11.38 29.40
C GLY A 47 -20.83 12.49 30.42
N ALA A 48 -19.87 13.37 30.13
CA ALA A 48 -19.57 14.52 30.98
C ALA A 48 -20.78 15.47 31.10
N LEU A 49 -21.47 15.75 29.98
CA LEU A 49 -22.67 16.60 29.99
C LEU A 49 -23.81 15.97 30.80
N VAL A 50 -24.03 14.66 30.68
CA VAL A 50 -25.04 13.95 31.49
C VAL A 50 -24.70 14.05 32.98
N LEU A 51 -23.45 13.82 33.36
CA LEU A 51 -23.01 13.93 34.76
C LEU A 51 -23.12 15.36 35.31
N LEU A 52 -22.74 16.37 34.52
CA LEU A 52 -22.83 17.79 34.90
C LEU A 52 -24.26 18.30 34.98
N SER A 53 -25.20 17.70 34.23
CA SER A 53 -26.62 18.07 34.29
C SER A 53 -27.33 17.58 35.56
N ALA A 54 -26.82 16.51 36.19
CA ALA A 54 -27.44 15.88 37.35
C ALA A 54 -27.64 16.82 38.55
N PRO A 55 -26.67 17.67 38.96
CA PRO A 55 -26.88 18.61 40.05
C PRO A 55 -27.83 19.78 39.71
N VAL A 56 -28.01 20.11 38.43
CA VAL A 56 -28.81 21.28 38.00
C VAL A 56 -30.25 20.90 37.68
N PHE A 57 -30.47 19.75 37.03
CA PHE A 57 -31.76 19.32 36.50
C PHE A 57 -32.23 17.96 37.05
N GLY A 58 -31.44 17.33 37.92
CA GLY A 58 -31.61 15.91 38.28
C GLY A 58 -31.27 14.98 37.11
N THR A 59 -31.46 13.67 37.32
CA THR A 59 -31.37 12.66 36.24
C THR A 59 -32.73 12.35 35.61
N ALA A 60 -33.80 12.99 36.07
CA ALA A 60 -35.17 12.71 35.66
C ALA A 60 -35.40 12.95 34.16
N TRP A 61 -34.72 13.92 33.55
CA TRP A 61 -34.82 14.21 32.11
C TRP A 61 -34.22 13.09 31.22
N ALA A 62 -33.24 12.36 31.74
CA ALA A 62 -32.59 11.24 31.04
C ALA A 62 -33.20 9.88 31.42
N GLY A 63 -33.92 9.83 32.55
CA GLY A 63 -34.59 8.63 33.05
C GLY A 63 -33.63 7.44 33.21
N PRO A 64 -34.10 6.20 33.05
CA PRO A 64 -33.26 5.00 33.17
C PRO A 64 -32.20 4.86 32.05
N PHE A 65 -32.23 5.72 31.04
CA PHE A 65 -31.38 5.64 29.86
C PHE A 65 -30.13 6.53 29.93
N ALA A 66 -29.90 7.24 31.05
CA ALA A 66 -28.76 8.15 31.23
C ALA A 66 -27.40 7.50 30.90
N SER A 67 -27.24 6.21 31.18
CA SER A 67 -26.03 5.44 30.86
C SER A 67 -25.90 5.04 29.39
N VAL A 68 -27.02 4.98 28.65
CA VAL A 68 -27.08 4.56 27.24
C VAL A 68 -26.90 5.75 26.30
N ILE A 69 -27.34 6.95 26.70
CA ILE A 69 -27.29 8.16 25.87
C ILE A 69 -25.87 8.46 25.33
N PRO A 70 -24.78 8.44 26.14
CA PRO A 70 -23.44 8.71 25.63
C PRO A 70 -22.96 7.66 24.61
N VAL A 71 -23.29 6.39 24.85
CA VAL A 71 -22.91 5.27 23.98
C VAL A 71 -23.66 5.38 22.65
N ALA A 72 -24.97 5.63 22.70
CA ALA A 72 -25.80 5.83 21.50
C ALA A 72 -25.33 7.04 20.69
N ALA A 73 -25.05 8.17 21.34
CA ALA A 73 -24.51 9.36 20.68
C ALA A 73 -23.16 9.08 20.01
N GLY A 74 -22.25 8.39 20.71
CA GLY A 74 -20.97 7.97 20.17
C GLY A 74 -21.09 7.06 18.96
N LEU A 75 -21.98 6.06 19.02
CA LEU A 75 -22.25 5.13 17.93
C LEU A 75 -22.87 5.82 16.72
N VAL A 76 -23.85 6.71 16.92
CA VAL A 76 -24.50 7.46 15.83
C VAL A 76 -23.48 8.39 15.16
N CYS A 77 -22.69 9.12 15.93
CA CYS A 77 -21.69 10.05 15.39
C CYS A 77 -20.53 9.32 14.71
N GLY A 78 -19.89 8.38 15.41
CA GLY A 78 -18.75 7.61 14.89
C GLY A 78 -19.17 6.67 13.76
N GLY A 79 -20.24 5.91 13.97
CA GLY A 79 -20.80 4.99 12.97
C GLY A 79 -21.37 5.72 11.76
N GLY A 80 -22.08 6.84 11.96
CA GLY A 80 -22.58 7.68 10.87
C GLY A 80 -21.46 8.26 10.01
N MET A 81 -20.39 8.78 10.63
CA MET A 81 -19.20 9.24 9.91
C MET A 81 -18.53 8.10 9.13
N PHE A 82 -18.39 6.93 9.74
CA PHE A 82 -17.79 5.76 9.10
C PHE A 82 -18.61 5.31 7.88
N LEU A 83 -19.93 5.16 8.02
CA LEU A 83 -20.83 4.75 6.94
C LEU A 83 -20.84 5.78 5.81
N ARG A 84 -20.92 7.07 6.12
CA ARG A 84 -20.83 8.14 5.12
C ARG A 84 -19.50 8.10 4.37
N GLY A 85 -18.39 7.90 5.08
CA GLY A 85 -17.07 7.72 4.49
C GLY A 85 -17.01 6.50 3.56
N ARG A 86 -17.61 5.38 3.97
CA ARG A 86 -17.65 4.14 3.19
C ARG A 86 -18.50 4.28 1.93
N LEU A 87 -19.64 4.95 2.01
CA LEU A 87 -20.50 5.25 0.86
C LEU A 87 -19.80 6.18 -0.13
N ARG A 88 -19.17 7.25 0.36
CA ARG A 88 -18.40 8.18 -0.49
C ARG A 88 -17.27 7.46 -1.23
N LEU A 89 -16.52 6.61 -0.53
CA LEU A 89 -15.48 5.80 -1.13
C LEU A 89 -16.04 4.86 -2.20
N ARG A 90 -17.12 4.14 -1.90
CA ARG A 90 -17.77 3.22 -2.85
C ARG A 90 -18.19 3.97 -4.12
N ASN A 91 -18.77 5.15 -3.98
CA ASN A 91 -19.17 5.99 -5.10
C ASN A 91 -17.96 6.45 -5.91
N ARG A 92 -16.92 6.99 -5.27
CA ARG A 92 -15.68 7.44 -5.93
C ARG A 92 -15.01 6.29 -6.69
N VAL A 93 -14.82 5.15 -6.04
CA VAL A 93 -14.26 3.94 -6.65
C VAL A 93 -15.12 3.48 -7.83
N SER A 94 -16.45 3.52 -7.71
CA SER A 94 -17.34 3.13 -8.81
C SER A 94 -17.22 4.04 -10.03
N VAL A 95 -17.04 5.35 -9.84
CA VAL A 95 -16.83 6.31 -10.93
C VAL A 95 -15.51 6.02 -11.64
N VAL A 96 -14.41 5.91 -10.88
CA VAL A 96 -13.08 5.61 -11.46
C VAL A 96 -13.07 4.26 -12.19
N ARG A 97 -13.74 3.24 -11.62
CA ARG A 97 -13.89 1.92 -12.28
C ARG A 97 -14.63 2.02 -13.62
N ARG A 98 -15.68 2.83 -13.71
CA ARG A 98 -16.41 3.06 -14.98
C ARG A 98 -15.54 3.79 -16.00
N LEU A 99 -14.76 4.78 -15.57
CA LEU A 99 -13.85 5.52 -16.45
C LEU A 99 -12.74 4.60 -17.00
N LEU A 100 -12.15 3.76 -16.15
CA LEU A 100 -11.19 2.74 -16.59
C LEU A 100 -11.82 1.74 -17.57
N ALA A 101 -13.02 1.23 -17.26
CA ALA A 101 -13.75 0.33 -18.15
C ALA A 101 -14.08 0.98 -19.51
N GLY A 102 -14.42 2.27 -19.52
CA GLY A 102 -14.64 3.04 -20.75
C GLY A 102 -13.39 3.16 -21.64
N LYS A 103 -12.20 3.00 -21.06
CA LYS A 103 -10.90 2.91 -21.76
C LYS A 103 -10.47 1.47 -22.07
N GLY A 104 -11.36 0.49 -21.86
CA GLY A 104 -11.04 -0.94 -22.05
C GLY A 104 -10.16 -1.55 -20.95
N LEU A 105 -9.88 -0.81 -19.87
CA LEU A 105 -9.03 -1.26 -18.77
C LEU A 105 -9.87 -1.91 -17.67
N ASP A 106 -9.39 -3.02 -17.14
CA ASP A 106 -10.03 -3.69 -16.00
C ASP A 106 -9.49 -3.14 -14.69
N ALA A 107 -10.26 -2.26 -14.05
CA ALA A 107 -9.91 -1.61 -12.78
C ALA A 107 -9.65 -2.56 -11.60
N SER A 108 -9.95 -3.86 -11.72
CA SER A 108 -9.59 -4.86 -10.71
C SER A 108 -8.25 -5.54 -11.00
N ARG A 109 -7.65 -5.33 -12.17
CA ARG A 109 -6.45 -6.03 -12.65
C ARG A 109 -5.44 -5.04 -13.27
N PRO A 110 -4.78 -4.22 -12.46
CA PRO A 110 -3.89 -3.15 -12.93
C PRO A 110 -2.68 -3.62 -13.75
N ALA A 111 -2.23 -4.86 -13.56
CA ALA A 111 -1.12 -5.45 -14.30
C ALA A 111 -1.56 -6.32 -15.49
N ARG A 112 -2.85 -6.39 -15.82
CA ARG A 112 -3.39 -7.26 -16.87
C ARG A 112 -2.76 -7.02 -18.23
N ASP A 113 -2.57 -5.75 -18.57
CA ASP A 113 -2.06 -5.31 -19.87
C ASP A 113 -0.58 -4.91 -19.83
N GLY A 114 0.12 -5.31 -18.76
CA GLY A 114 1.54 -5.01 -18.54
C GLY A 114 1.78 -4.13 -17.31
N LEU A 115 3.02 -3.68 -17.15
CA LEU A 115 3.47 -2.92 -15.98
C LEU A 115 3.58 -1.41 -16.24
N GLY A 116 3.10 -0.95 -17.40
CA GLY A 116 3.13 0.45 -17.86
C GLY A 116 2.73 1.50 -16.83
N ALA A 117 1.71 1.21 -16.01
CA ALA A 117 1.18 2.14 -15.01
C ALA A 117 2.06 2.29 -13.75
N TYR A 118 3.02 1.38 -13.54
CA TYR A 118 3.85 1.33 -12.34
C TYR A 118 5.16 2.06 -12.54
N TYR A 119 5.54 2.85 -11.53
CA TYR A 119 6.90 3.35 -11.43
C TYR A 119 7.84 2.23 -10.98
N ASP A 120 9.08 2.31 -11.43
CA ASP A 120 10.16 1.39 -11.10
C ASP A 120 10.34 1.20 -9.59
N ALA A 121 10.30 2.29 -8.81
CA ALA A 121 10.36 2.22 -7.35
C ALA A 121 9.21 1.41 -6.73
N GLN A 122 8.01 1.46 -7.32
CA GLN A 122 6.87 0.65 -6.87
C GLN A 122 7.08 -0.82 -7.21
N LEU A 123 7.62 -1.13 -8.39
CA LEU A 123 7.92 -2.50 -8.79
C LEU A 123 9.01 -3.12 -7.90
N VAL A 124 10.05 -2.34 -7.55
CA VAL A 124 11.07 -2.77 -6.57
C VAL A 124 10.42 -3.07 -5.21
N LEU A 125 9.53 -2.21 -4.71
CA LEU A 125 8.80 -2.48 -3.47
C LEU A 125 7.96 -3.77 -3.56
N LEU A 126 7.17 -3.94 -4.61
CA LEU A 126 6.34 -5.12 -4.78
C LEU A 126 7.17 -6.40 -4.91
N ARG A 127 8.30 -6.34 -5.62
CA ARG A 127 9.22 -7.47 -5.75
C ARG A 127 9.92 -7.79 -4.42
N SER A 128 10.13 -6.78 -3.59
CA SER A 128 10.66 -6.93 -2.24
C SER A 128 9.66 -7.60 -1.30
N GLU A 129 8.39 -7.16 -1.33
CA GLU A 129 7.29 -7.80 -0.60
C GLU A 129 7.13 -9.27 -1.00
N TYR A 130 7.21 -9.59 -2.29
CA TYR A 130 7.18 -10.97 -2.77
C TYR A 130 8.32 -11.82 -2.17
N ALA A 131 9.56 -11.32 -2.16
CA ALA A 131 10.69 -12.03 -1.55
C ALA A 131 10.48 -12.24 -0.04
N TYR A 132 9.88 -11.25 0.64
CA TYR A 132 9.56 -11.34 2.05
C TYR A 132 8.46 -12.36 2.35
N LEU A 133 7.44 -12.43 1.50
CA LEU A 133 6.40 -13.45 1.60
C LEU A 133 6.97 -14.86 1.39
N LEU A 134 7.92 -15.03 0.47
CA LEU A 134 8.63 -16.29 0.30
C LEU A 134 9.43 -16.69 1.54
N SER A 135 10.19 -15.77 2.15
CA SER A 135 10.95 -16.09 3.38
C SER A 135 10.06 -16.49 4.55
N ARG A 136 8.81 -16.03 4.55
CA ARG A 136 7.78 -16.34 5.56
C ARG A 136 6.95 -17.58 5.25
N GLY A 137 7.20 -18.26 4.13
CA GLY A 137 6.39 -19.41 3.71
C GLY A 137 4.95 -19.04 3.34
N ALA A 138 4.66 -17.77 3.06
CA ALA A 138 3.33 -17.26 2.74
C ALA A 138 2.93 -17.57 1.28
N ARG A 139 2.91 -18.86 0.91
CA ARG A 139 2.75 -19.34 -0.48
C ARG A 139 1.53 -18.79 -1.20
N LYS A 140 0.38 -18.67 -0.52
CA LYS A 140 -0.85 -18.12 -1.13
C LYS A 140 -0.68 -16.66 -1.54
N SER A 141 -0.07 -15.86 -0.68
CA SER A 141 0.20 -14.45 -0.99
C SER A 141 1.32 -14.31 -2.01
N ALA A 142 2.36 -15.14 -1.96
CA ALA A 142 3.43 -15.12 -2.97
C ALA A 142 2.88 -15.43 -4.38
N ARG A 143 2.01 -16.45 -4.49
CA ARG A 143 1.33 -16.82 -5.74
C ARG A 143 0.50 -15.68 -6.33
N LEU A 144 -0.11 -14.84 -5.49
CA LEU A 144 -0.82 -13.64 -5.96
C LEU A 144 0.13 -12.72 -6.75
N PHE A 145 1.36 -12.51 -6.28
CA PHE A 145 2.34 -11.66 -6.98
C PHE A 145 2.88 -12.32 -8.25
N GLU A 146 3.09 -13.63 -8.22
CA GLU A 146 3.45 -14.40 -9.41
C GLU A 146 2.39 -14.22 -10.51
N GLU A 147 1.11 -14.41 -10.17
CA GLU A 147 -0.02 -14.31 -11.10
C GLU A 147 -0.26 -12.88 -11.62
N LEU A 148 -0.07 -11.86 -10.78
CA LEU A 148 -0.29 -10.46 -11.14
C LEU A 148 0.86 -9.85 -11.92
N PHE A 149 2.07 -9.94 -11.37
CA PHE A 149 3.23 -9.19 -11.84
C PHE A 149 4.19 -10.05 -12.66
N GLY A 150 3.96 -11.37 -12.70
CA GLY A 150 4.86 -12.28 -13.40
C GLY A 150 6.17 -12.46 -12.66
N PHE A 151 6.22 -12.22 -11.35
CA PHE A 151 7.42 -12.50 -10.56
C PHE A 151 7.66 -14.01 -10.48
N THR A 152 8.94 -14.40 -10.39
CA THR A 152 9.30 -15.78 -10.10
C THR A 152 10.42 -15.86 -9.06
N PRO A 153 10.56 -16.98 -8.33
CA PRO A 153 11.66 -17.18 -7.40
C PRO A 153 13.04 -17.12 -8.08
N GLU A 154 13.12 -17.51 -9.36
CA GLU A 154 14.35 -17.59 -10.16
C GLU A 154 14.77 -16.25 -10.76
N ASP A 155 13.92 -15.22 -10.69
CA ASP A 155 14.32 -13.89 -11.13
C ASP A 155 15.64 -13.52 -10.45
N PRO A 156 16.65 -13.04 -11.21
CA PRO A 156 17.98 -12.71 -10.68
C PRO A 156 17.82 -11.51 -9.76
N PHE A 157 17.49 -11.88 -8.55
CA PHE A 157 17.27 -11.05 -7.40
C PHE A 157 18.26 -11.60 -6.35
N GLU A 158 19.52 -11.76 -6.79
CA GLU A 158 20.55 -12.67 -6.26
C GLU A 158 20.81 -12.51 -4.76
N VAL A 159 20.54 -11.32 -4.21
CA VAL A 159 20.81 -10.95 -2.81
C VAL A 159 19.51 -10.68 -2.02
N GLY A 160 18.35 -11.03 -2.58
CA GLY A 160 17.06 -10.52 -2.08
C GLY A 160 16.84 -9.05 -2.49
N PRO A 161 15.77 -8.37 -2.02
CA PRO A 161 15.12 -7.11 -2.48
C PRO A 161 15.98 -5.90 -2.92
N LEU A 162 17.31 -5.97 -2.86
CA LEU A 162 18.25 -4.95 -3.32
C LEU A 162 19.42 -5.48 -4.15
N SER A 163 19.11 -6.12 -5.29
CA SER A 163 20.11 -6.25 -6.37
C SER A 163 19.95 -5.16 -7.43
N VAL A 164 18.76 -4.54 -7.51
CA VAL A 164 18.34 -3.70 -8.62
C VAL A 164 17.73 -2.42 -8.08
N LEU A 165 18.26 -1.27 -8.49
CA LEU A 165 17.76 0.05 -8.12
C LEU A 165 16.68 0.49 -9.12
N PRO A 166 15.76 1.39 -8.72
CA PRO A 166 14.89 2.05 -9.68
C PRO A 166 15.72 2.77 -10.75
N ASP A 167 15.18 2.84 -11.97
CA ASP A 167 15.77 3.56 -13.10
C ASP A 167 17.13 3.01 -13.57
N THR A 168 17.42 1.73 -13.33
CA THR A 168 18.63 1.06 -13.85
C THR A 168 18.33 0.06 -14.96
N GLU A 169 19.37 -0.26 -15.73
CA GLU A 169 19.34 -1.24 -16.81
C GLU A 169 18.93 -2.64 -16.33
N GLU A 170 19.37 -3.01 -15.13
CA GLU A 170 19.00 -4.28 -14.53
C GLU A 170 17.49 -4.35 -14.22
N LEU A 171 16.88 -3.24 -13.81
CA LEU A 171 15.43 -3.17 -13.56
C LEU A 171 14.65 -3.22 -14.86
N ARG A 172 15.16 -2.54 -15.88
CA ARG A 172 14.57 -2.57 -17.22
C ARG A 172 14.54 -4.00 -17.76
N ALA A 173 15.65 -4.72 -17.67
CA ALA A 173 15.72 -6.13 -18.07
C ALA A 173 14.79 -7.04 -17.24
N LEU A 174 14.63 -6.79 -15.94
CA LEU A 174 13.66 -7.52 -15.11
C LEU A 174 12.22 -7.23 -15.54
N ARG A 175 11.89 -5.96 -15.77
CA ARG A 175 10.57 -5.52 -16.20
C ARG A 175 10.19 -6.14 -17.54
N GLU A 176 11.10 -6.15 -18.51
CA GLU A 176 10.89 -6.81 -19.81
C GLU A 176 10.57 -8.31 -19.64
N ARG A 177 11.27 -9.02 -18.75
CA ARG A 177 10.95 -10.42 -18.41
C ARG A 177 9.58 -10.58 -17.78
N TRP A 178 9.22 -9.71 -16.83
CA TRP A 178 7.92 -9.71 -16.16
C TRP A 178 6.77 -9.45 -17.14
N GLU A 179 6.91 -8.43 -17.99
CA GLU A 179 5.97 -8.10 -19.05
C GLU A 179 5.85 -9.22 -20.09
N GLY A 180 6.96 -9.90 -20.43
CA GLY A 180 6.94 -11.09 -21.27
C GLY A 180 6.10 -12.23 -20.67
N ARG A 181 6.23 -12.49 -19.36
CA ARG A 181 5.42 -13.52 -18.68
C ARG A 181 3.95 -13.12 -18.51
N ILE A 182 3.66 -11.85 -18.30
CA ILE A 182 2.28 -11.33 -18.32
C ILE A 182 1.66 -11.53 -19.70
N SER A 183 2.37 -11.15 -20.75
CA SER A 183 1.93 -11.27 -22.15
C SER A 183 1.70 -12.73 -22.54
N SER A 184 2.65 -13.60 -22.23
CA SER A 184 2.53 -15.04 -22.47
C SER A 184 1.28 -15.63 -21.78
N ARG A 185 1.01 -15.27 -20.52
CA ARG A 185 -0.22 -15.72 -19.84
C ARG A 185 -1.49 -15.21 -20.50
N LYS A 186 -1.49 -13.95 -20.93
CA LYS A 186 -2.62 -13.34 -21.64
C LYS A 186 -2.90 -14.07 -22.96
N GLU A 187 -1.87 -14.44 -23.71
CA GLU A 187 -1.98 -15.23 -24.95
C GLU A 187 -2.59 -16.62 -24.71
N HIS A 188 -2.25 -17.25 -23.57
CA HIS A 188 -2.83 -18.52 -23.15
C HIS A 188 -4.22 -18.39 -22.49
N GLY A 189 -4.83 -17.20 -22.54
CA GLY A 189 -6.17 -16.93 -21.98
C GLY A 189 -6.22 -16.89 -20.44
N ALA A 190 -5.08 -16.92 -19.75
CA ALA A 190 -5.04 -16.81 -18.31
C ALA A 190 -5.29 -15.35 -17.88
N GLN A 191 -6.25 -15.16 -16.99
CA GLN A 191 -6.53 -13.84 -16.41
C GLN A 191 -5.90 -13.72 -15.02
N PRO A 192 -5.24 -12.60 -14.71
CA PRO A 192 -4.76 -12.36 -13.36
C PRO A 192 -5.92 -12.28 -12.36
N PRO A 193 -5.69 -12.62 -11.08
CA PRO A 193 -6.71 -12.53 -10.05
C PRO A 193 -7.18 -11.07 -9.87
N ALA A 194 -8.46 -10.91 -9.56
CA ALA A 194 -9.04 -9.60 -9.29
C ALA A 194 -8.58 -9.07 -7.92
N LEU A 195 -8.13 -7.82 -7.89
CA LEU A 195 -7.67 -7.12 -6.70
C LEU A 195 -8.75 -6.20 -6.13
N GLY A 196 -8.75 -6.06 -4.81
CA GLY A 196 -9.60 -5.12 -4.10
C GLY A 196 -8.84 -4.31 -3.07
N LEU A 197 -9.64 -3.64 -2.23
CA LEU A 197 -9.14 -2.81 -1.14
C LEU A 197 -8.30 -3.59 -0.13
N ARG A 198 -8.61 -4.88 0.08
CA ARG A 198 -7.90 -5.71 1.07
C ARG A 198 -6.46 -5.94 0.64
N GLU A 199 -6.25 -6.35 -0.60
CA GLU A 199 -4.94 -6.62 -1.15
C GLU A 199 -4.12 -5.33 -1.24
N ASP A 200 -4.75 -4.22 -1.61
CA ASP A 200 -4.08 -2.91 -1.63
C ASP A 200 -3.70 -2.42 -0.22
N ALA A 201 -4.55 -2.63 0.78
CA ALA A 201 -4.25 -2.30 2.16
C ALA A 201 -3.10 -3.14 2.73
N ALA A 202 -2.95 -4.39 2.29
CA ALA A 202 -1.89 -5.29 2.73
C ALA A 202 -0.55 -5.02 2.04
N TYR A 203 -0.58 -4.78 0.72
CA TYR A 203 0.62 -4.88 -0.13
C TYR A 203 0.85 -3.69 -1.05
N ARG A 204 -0.06 -2.71 -1.07
CA ARG A 204 0.02 -1.52 -1.94
C ARG A 204 0.11 -1.88 -3.44
N VAL A 205 -0.64 -2.90 -3.86
CA VAL A 205 -0.61 -3.45 -5.23
C VAL A 205 -1.12 -2.53 -6.33
N PHE A 206 -1.91 -1.50 -6.03
CA PHE A 206 -2.37 -0.56 -7.07
C PHE A 206 -1.31 0.49 -7.43
N PRO A 207 -1.22 0.92 -8.71
CA PRO A 207 -0.32 1.99 -9.12
C PRO A 207 -0.58 3.28 -8.33
N ARG A 208 0.48 4.05 -8.07
CA ARG A 208 0.38 5.33 -7.36
C ARG A 208 1.29 6.35 -8.00
N GLU A 209 0.80 7.58 -8.01
CA GLU A 209 1.59 8.74 -8.39
C GLU A 209 2.77 8.91 -7.43
N MET A 210 3.99 8.94 -7.96
CA MET A 210 5.21 9.13 -7.17
C MET A 210 5.54 10.62 -7.04
N THR A 211 4.92 11.27 -6.06
CA THR A 211 5.43 12.54 -5.55
C THR A 211 6.70 12.31 -4.74
N VAL A 212 7.56 13.33 -4.57
CA VAL A 212 8.82 13.21 -3.81
C VAL A 212 8.60 12.55 -2.43
N PRO A 213 7.60 12.94 -1.61
CA PRO A 213 7.34 12.24 -0.35
C PRO A 213 6.90 10.78 -0.52
N ALA A 214 6.10 10.47 -1.54
CA ALA A 214 5.63 9.10 -1.81
C ALA A 214 6.78 8.21 -2.27
N GLU A 215 7.68 8.75 -3.09
CA GLU A 215 8.90 8.07 -3.53
C GLU A 215 9.80 7.78 -2.34
N LEU A 216 10.12 8.78 -1.50
CA LEU A 216 10.95 8.56 -0.30
C LEU A 216 10.34 7.54 0.65
N SER A 217 9.01 7.54 0.82
CA SER A 217 8.32 6.53 1.63
C SER A 217 8.41 5.13 1.00
N THR A 218 8.34 5.03 -0.32
CA THR A 218 8.45 3.77 -1.06
C THR A 218 9.88 3.23 -0.96
N ARG A 219 10.88 4.10 -1.14
CA ARG A 219 12.30 3.79 -0.96
C ARG A 219 12.59 3.27 0.43
N ARG A 220 12.12 3.99 1.46
CA ARG A 220 12.26 3.54 2.85
C ARG A 220 11.65 2.15 3.08
N ALA A 221 10.47 1.88 2.53
CA ALA A 221 9.78 0.60 2.72
C ALA A 221 10.55 -0.58 2.11
N TYR A 222 11.02 -0.47 0.86
CA TYR A 222 11.77 -1.58 0.26
C TYR A 222 13.15 -1.77 0.92
N LEU A 223 13.80 -0.68 1.38
CA LEU A 223 15.08 -0.76 2.10
C LEU A 223 14.94 -1.45 3.47
N GLU A 224 13.83 -1.20 4.17
CA GLU A 224 13.50 -1.86 5.43
C GLU A 224 13.30 -3.38 5.24
N ILE A 225 12.51 -3.77 4.23
CA ILE A 225 12.29 -5.18 3.87
C ILE A 225 13.62 -5.87 3.54
N SER A 226 14.49 -5.19 2.80
CA SER A 226 15.79 -5.72 2.46
C SER A 226 16.72 -5.93 3.65
N THR A 227 16.82 -4.91 4.51
CA THR A 227 17.62 -5.02 5.73
C THR A 227 17.16 -6.23 6.56
N ARG A 228 15.84 -6.45 6.65
CA ARG A 228 15.27 -7.61 7.34
C ARG A 228 15.63 -8.93 6.66
N LEU A 229 15.46 -9.03 5.34
CA LEU A 229 15.76 -10.25 4.58
C LEU A 229 17.24 -10.62 4.61
N LEU A 230 18.14 -9.63 4.60
CA LEU A 230 19.57 -9.85 4.77
C LEU A 230 19.88 -10.49 6.13
N VAL A 231 19.30 -9.95 7.21
CA VAL A 231 19.45 -10.51 8.56
C VAL A 231 18.85 -11.91 8.66
N GLU A 232 17.69 -12.15 8.04
CA GLU A 232 17.04 -13.47 8.03
C GLU A 232 17.88 -14.52 7.27
N ARG A 233 18.55 -14.14 6.16
CA ARG A 233 19.30 -15.07 5.30
C ARG A 233 20.72 -15.34 5.80
N TYR A 234 21.42 -14.32 6.29
CA TYR A 234 22.84 -14.42 6.61
C TYR A 234 23.13 -14.21 8.10
N GLY A 235 22.13 -13.88 8.92
CA GLY A 235 22.34 -13.52 10.32
C GLY A 235 22.90 -12.09 10.48
N ARG A 236 23.24 -11.72 11.71
CA ARG A 236 23.74 -10.36 12.03
C ARG A 236 25.25 -10.20 11.82
N GLY A 237 25.97 -11.27 11.49
CA GLY A 237 27.42 -11.30 11.38
C GLY A 237 27.92 -10.91 9.98
N PRO A 238 28.98 -10.10 9.85
CA PRO A 238 29.48 -9.62 8.56
C PRO A 238 30.25 -10.68 7.73
N GLY A 239 30.51 -11.87 8.27
CA GLY A 239 31.35 -12.91 7.65
C GLY A 239 30.61 -13.99 6.86
N SER A 240 29.28 -14.01 6.92
CA SER A 240 28.41 -15.02 6.26
C SER A 240 27.83 -14.54 4.92
N VAL A 241 28.04 -13.27 4.57
CA VAL A 241 27.50 -12.63 3.36
C VAL A 241 28.60 -12.60 2.29
N PRO A 242 28.34 -13.02 1.03
CA PRO A 242 29.26 -12.82 -0.08
C PRO A 242 29.70 -11.35 -0.20
N GLU A 243 30.96 -11.09 -0.55
CA GLU A 243 31.55 -9.74 -0.45
C GLU A 243 30.77 -8.66 -1.23
N GLU A 244 30.29 -9.00 -2.42
CA GLU A 244 29.50 -8.10 -3.24
C GLU A 244 28.12 -7.80 -2.64
N ALA A 245 27.46 -8.83 -2.10
CA ALA A 245 26.23 -8.71 -1.35
C ALA A 245 26.42 -7.85 -0.09
N ARG A 246 27.56 -7.98 0.58
CA ARG A 246 27.92 -7.19 1.77
C ARG A 246 28.09 -5.71 1.42
N ARG A 247 28.83 -5.39 0.35
CA ARG A 247 29.01 -4.00 -0.12
C ARG A 247 27.68 -3.31 -0.43
N ARG A 248 26.77 -4.02 -1.11
CA ARG A 248 25.43 -3.50 -1.43
C ARG A 248 24.59 -3.30 -0.15
N ALA A 249 24.57 -4.30 0.73
CA ALA A 249 23.88 -4.20 2.03
C ALA A 249 24.36 -3.02 2.89
N GLU A 250 25.66 -2.75 2.91
CA GLU A 250 26.22 -1.59 3.63
C GLU A 250 25.77 -0.26 3.04
N ARG A 251 25.78 -0.13 1.71
CA ARG A 251 25.26 1.06 1.00
C ARG A 251 23.78 1.28 1.35
N ASP A 252 22.98 0.23 1.28
CA ASP A 252 21.53 0.31 1.47
C ASP A 252 21.17 0.63 2.93
N ARG A 253 21.94 0.09 3.88
CA ARG A 253 21.81 0.43 5.30
C ARG A 253 22.17 1.90 5.55
N ARG A 254 23.22 2.43 4.92
CA ARG A 254 23.55 3.87 4.99
C ARG A 254 22.45 4.73 4.40
N GLU A 255 21.87 4.32 3.26
CA GLU A 255 20.75 5.02 2.64
C GLU A 255 19.51 5.01 3.56
N TYR A 256 19.16 3.85 4.11
CA TYR A 256 18.07 3.71 5.06
C TYR A 256 18.27 4.58 6.30
N GLU A 257 19.45 4.54 6.90
CA GLU A 257 19.80 5.38 8.07
C GLU A 257 19.71 6.88 7.72
N ALA A 258 20.14 7.29 6.52
CA ALA A 258 20.01 8.67 6.06
C ALA A 258 18.54 9.11 5.89
N LEU A 259 17.70 8.24 5.32
CA LEU A 259 16.27 8.50 5.15
C LEU A 259 15.53 8.54 6.48
N VAL A 260 15.84 7.63 7.41
CA VAL A 260 15.26 7.62 8.76
C VAL A 260 15.67 8.90 9.52
N ARG A 261 16.95 9.29 9.45
CA ARG A 261 17.46 10.51 10.12
C ARG A 261 16.81 11.78 9.58
N LYS A 262 16.66 11.91 8.25
CA LYS A 262 15.97 13.04 7.61
C LYS A 262 14.48 13.09 7.94
N SER A 263 13.88 11.95 8.31
CA SER A 263 12.46 11.80 8.61
C SER A 263 12.16 11.80 10.12
N GLY A 264 12.98 12.47 10.94
CA GLY A 264 12.95 12.45 12.42
C GLY A 264 11.55 12.47 13.05
N PRO A 265 11.40 11.96 14.31
CA PRO A 265 10.13 11.59 14.88
C PRO A 265 9.15 12.77 14.84
N ARG A 266 8.06 12.62 14.10
CA ARG A 266 6.89 13.47 14.32
C ARG A 266 6.31 13.03 15.67
N LEU A 267 6.67 13.77 16.72
CA LEU A 267 6.01 13.77 18.02
C LEU A 267 4.49 13.95 17.84
#